data_AF-A0A7C4H2I6-F1
#
_entry.id   AF-A0A7C4H2I6-F1
#
_cell.length_a   1.000
_cell.length_b   1.000
_cell.length_c   1.000
_cell.angle_alpha   90.00
_cell.angle_beta   90.00
_cell.angle_gamma   90.00
#
_symmetry.space_group_name_H-M   'P 1'
#
loop_
_entity.id
_entity.type
_entity.pdbx_description
1 polymer ?
#
loop_
_entity_poly.entity_id
_entity_poly.type
_entity_poly.pdbx_seq_one_letter_code
_entity_poly.pdbx_strand_id
1 'polypeptide(L)'
;MNLKVKLPDNIRCAVAITYDTDMAGGYAPDGVCHGRLAPFLMDYITMLCETAEEYGVSLQFFQIANGLEDEKVTSYLRRIIIRGHVVDCHTYNHINLAYSLPEEIDRDLRLANTLFERARLQIDHFKGSWRL
;
A
#
# COMPACT_ATOMS: atom_id res chain seq x y z
N MET A 1 18.05 -11.25 -19.24
CA MET A 1 16.71 -11.24 -19.85
C MET A 1 16.32 -9.77 -20.05
N ASN A 2 16.12 -9.31 -21.28
CA ASN A 2 15.75 -7.90 -21.52
C ASN A 2 14.22 -7.77 -21.47
N LEU A 3 13.70 -7.25 -20.36
CA LEU A 3 12.29 -6.88 -20.26
C LEU A 3 12.05 -5.68 -21.18
N LYS A 4 11.16 -5.82 -22.17
CA LYS A 4 10.70 -4.69 -22.99
C LYS A 4 9.33 -4.25 -22.51
N VAL A 5 9.26 -3.08 -21.89
CA VAL A 5 7.98 -2.44 -21.52
C VAL A 5 7.40 -1.81 -22.78
N LYS A 6 6.16 -2.17 -23.14
CA LYS A 6 5.41 -1.57 -24.25
C LYS A 6 4.17 -0.88 -23.68
N LEU A 7 4.05 0.43 -23.91
CA LEU A 7 2.81 1.18 -23.62
C LEU A 7 1.75 0.87 -24.68
N PRO A 8 0.45 1.03 -24.36
CA PRO A 8 -0.60 0.93 -25.37
C PRO A 8 -0.30 1.81 -26.58
N ASP A 9 -0.73 1.38 -27.75
CA ASP A 9 -0.58 2.18 -28.96
C ASP A 9 -1.21 3.56 -28.70
N ASN A 10 -0.59 4.63 -29.22
CA ASN A 10 -1.00 6.03 -29.04
C ASN A 10 -0.64 6.67 -27.67
N ILE A 11 -0.09 5.91 -26.71
CA ILE A 11 0.38 6.43 -25.42
C ILE A 11 1.89 6.63 -25.45
N ARG A 12 2.35 7.81 -25.06
CA ARG A 12 3.80 8.16 -25.03
C ARG A 12 4.40 8.19 -23.64
N CYS A 13 3.57 8.25 -22.61
CA CYS A 13 3.97 8.35 -21.22
C CYS A 13 2.91 7.66 -20.34
N ALA A 14 3.36 6.98 -19.30
CA ALA A 14 2.52 6.53 -18.21
C ALA A 14 2.90 7.34 -16.97
N VAL A 15 1.90 7.82 -16.24
CA VAL A 15 2.07 8.53 -14.97
C VAL A 15 1.34 7.73 -13.90
N ALA A 16 2.02 7.49 -12.79
CA ALA A 16 1.44 6.90 -11.59
C ALA A 16 1.48 7.95 -10.48
N ILE A 17 0.36 8.12 -9.77
CA ILE A 17 0.28 8.98 -8.59
C ILE A 17 0.14 8.04 -7.39
N THR A 18 1.16 8.06 -6.54
CA THR A 18 1.25 7.18 -5.39
C THR A 18 1.41 7.98 -4.11
N TYR A 19 0.88 7.44 -3.01
CA TYR A 19 1.01 8.01 -1.68
C TYR A 19 1.44 6.93 -0.69
N ASP A 20 2.52 7.20 0.01
CA ASP A 20 2.87 6.41 1.20
C ASP A 20 2.00 6.91 2.35
N THR A 21 1.29 6.02 3.03
CA THR A 21 0.41 6.40 4.15
C THR A 21 1.17 6.55 5.47
N ASP A 22 2.42 7.00 5.36
CA ASP A 22 3.30 7.26 6.48
C ASP A 22 2.71 8.36 7.36
N MET A 23 2.86 8.20 8.68
CA MET A 23 2.47 9.17 9.71
C MET A 23 0.96 9.30 10.01
N ALA A 24 0.34 8.24 10.52
CA ALA A 24 -0.93 8.39 11.24
C ALA A 24 -0.91 8.02 12.74
N GLY A 25 0.29 7.91 13.33
CA GLY A 25 0.49 7.90 14.78
C GLY A 25 1.81 8.54 15.28
N GLY A 26 2.68 9.02 14.38
CA GLY A 26 4.06 9.41 14.69
C GLY A 26 4.97 8.19 14.93
N TYR A 27 6.28 8.42 15.00
CA TYR A 27 7.20 7.45 15.60
C TYR A 27 6.90 7.44 17.10
N ALA A 28 6.42 6.31 17.62
CA ALA A 28 6.34 6.16 19.06
C ALA A 28 7.77 6.23 19.65
N PRO A 29 7.93 6.57 20.94
CA PRO A 29 9.24 6.67 21.59
C PRO A 29 10.06 5.37 21.54
N ASP A 30 9.41 4.25 21.18
CA ASP A 30 10.00 2.94 20.93
C ASP A 30 10.64 2.80 19.53
N GLY A 31 10.55 3.83 18.68
CA GLY A 31 11.08 3.83 17.32
C GLY A 31 10.20 3.09 16.31
N VAL A 32 9.00 2.65 16.69
CA VAL A 32 8.08 1.92 15.80
C VAL A 32 7.22 2.91 15.02
N CYS A 33 7.17 2.73 13.70
CA CYS A 33 6.19 3.43 12.87
C CYS A 33 4.84 2.74 12.99
N HIS A 34 3.83 3.44 13.53
CA HIS A 34 2.48 2.91 13.59
C HIS A 34 1.71 3.26 12.32
N GLY A 35 1.44 2.25 11.49
CA GLY A 35 0.62 2.32 10.28
C GLY A 35 -0.88 2.48 10.52
N ARG A 36 -1.31 2.72 11.76
CA ARG A 36 -2.72 3.02 12.07
C ARG A 36 -3.12 4.27 11.32
N LEU A 37 -4.22 4.24 10.57
CA LEU A 37 -4.79 5.43 9.94
C LEU A 37 -5.66 6.18 10.95
N ALA A 38 -5.27 7.41 11.29
CA ALA A 38 -6.07 8.29 12.11
C ALA A 38 -7.29 8.76 11.31
N PRO A 39 -8.43 9.07 11.96
CA PRO A 39 -9.65 9.48 11.26
C PRO A 39 -9.44 10.63 10.27
N PHE A 40 -8.66 11.66 10.64
CA PHE A 40 -8.38 12.78 9.75
C PHE A 40 -7.62 12.37 8.47
N LEU A 41 -6.75 11.36 8.56
CA LEU A 41 -6.02 10.86 7.40
C LEU A 41 -6.95 10.03 6.50
N MET A 42 -7.86 9.24 7.09
CA MET A 42 -8.91 8.57 6.33
C MET A 42 -9.81 9.58 5.60
N ASP A 43 -10.17 10.69 6.24
CA ASP A 43 -10.96 11.74 5.59
C ASP A 43 -10.19 12.37 4.42
N TYR A 44 -8.89 12.64 4.61
CA TYR A 44 -8.03 13.20 3.58
C TYR A 44 -7.83 12.24 2.39
N ILE A 45 -7.55 10.96 2.65
CA ILE A 45 -7.45 9.93 1.60
C ILE A 45 -8.78 9.84 0.82
N THR A 46 -9.91 9.92 1.51
CA THR A 46 -11.24 9.90 0.86
C THR A 46 -11.41 11.08 -0.09
N MET A 47 -11.03 12.29 0.34
CA MET A 47 -11.07 13.49 -0.49
C MET A 47 -10.12 13.41 -1.70
N LEU A 48 -8.93 12.84 -1.53
CA LEU A 48 -8.00 12.59 -2.65
C LEU A 48 -8.62 11.64 -3.69
N CYS A 49 -9.27 10.57 -3.22
CA CYS A 49 -9.97 9.62 -4.08
C CYS A 49 -11.12 10.30 -4.85
N GLU A 50 -11.97 11.06 -4.16
CA GLU A 50 -13.05 11.85 -4.78
C GLU A 50 -12.51 12.79 -5.87
N THR A 51 -11.41 13.48 -5.58
CA THR A 51 -10.76 14.36 -6.55
C THR A 51 -10.25 13.58 -7.76
N ALA A 52 -9.56 12.45 -7.56
CA ALA A 52 -9.00 11.67 -8.67
C ALA A 52 -10.08 11.05 -9.56
N GLU A 53 -11.21 10.63 -8.96
CA GLU A 53 -12.36 10.09 -9.67
C GLU A 53 -12.97 11.12 -10.64
N GLU A 54 -13.00 12.42 -10.30
CA GLU A 54 -13.46 13.48 -11.21
C GLU A 54 -12.65 13.56 -12.51
N TYR A 55 -11.40 13.10 -12.50
CA TYR A 55 -10.52 13.04 -13.66
C TYR A 55 -10.40 11.63 -14.27
N GLY A 56 -11.15 10.65 -13.76
CA GLY A 56 -11.06 9.25 -14.19
C GLY A 56 -9.71 8.61 -13.89
N VAL A 57 -9.03 9.06 -12.83
CA VAL A 57 -7.69 8.61 -12.42
C VAL A 57 -7.79 7.68 -11.21
N SER A 58 -7.03 6.59 -11.22
CA SER A 58 -6.82 5.73 -10.05
C SER A 58 -5.56 6.16 -9.28
N LEU A 59 -5.58 6.02 -7.97
CA LEU A 59 -4.47 6.33 -7.07
C LEU A 59 -3.96 5.04 -6.43
N GLN A 60 -2.67 4.98 -6.12
CA GLN A 60 -2.07 3.87 -5.36
C GLN A 60 -1.61 4.34 -3.99
N PHE A 61 -2.01 3.63 -2.95
CA PHE A 61 -1.64 3.90 -1.57
C PHE A 61 -0.75 2.78 -1.03
N PHE A 62 0.43 3.11 -0.54
CA PHE A 62 1.34 2.17 0.13
C PHE A 62 1.07 2.20 1.63
N GLN A 63 0.53 1.11 2.15
CA GLN A 63 0.09 0.96 3.53
C GLN A 63 1.11 0.17 4.37
N ILE A 64 1.54 0.77 5.48
CA ILE A 64 2.32 0.08 6.52
C ILE A 64 1.45 -1.02 7.14
N ALA A 65 1.90 -2.27 7.06
CA ALA A 65 1.04 -3.42 7.27
C ALA A 65 0.62 -3.61 8.73
N ASN A 66 1.38 -3.15 9.73
CA ASN A 66 0.93 -3.22 11.13
C ASN A 66 -0.38 -2.45 11.39
N GLY A 67 -0.74 -1.49 10.53
CA GLY A 67 -2.02 -0.79 10.56
C GLY A 67 -3.21 -1.72 10.27
N LEU A 68 -2.98 -2.80 9.52
CA LEU A 68 -3.99 -3.79 9.15
C LEU A 68 -4.39 -4.71 10.31
N GLU A 69 -3.73 -4.61 11.46
CA GLU A 69 -4.18 -5.25 12.70
C GLU A 69 -5.49 -4.64 13.22
N ASP A 70 -5.83 -3.40 12.81
CA ASP A 70 -7.09 -2.74 13.13
C ASP A 70 -8.14 -2.96 12.03
N GLU A 71 -9.26 -3.59 12.40
CA GLU A 71 -10.36 -3.87 11.47
C GLU A 71 -11.01 -2.59 10.89
N LYS A 72 -10.91 -1.45 11.58
CA LYS A 72 -11.38 -0.17 11.03
C LYS A 72 -10.54 0.24 9.84
N VAL A 73 -9.23 0.04 9.91
CA VAL A 73 -8.28 0.32 8.82
C VAL A 73 -8.56 -0.63 7.65
N THR A 74 -8.69 -1.93 7.89
CA THR A 74 -8.94 -2.90 6.81
C THR A 74 -10.29 -2.64 6.13
N SER A 75 -11.35 -2.35 6.89
CA SER A 75 -12.68 -2.00 6.35
C SER A 75 -12.65 -0.72 5.52
N TYR A 76 -11.93 0.30 5.99
CA TYR A 76 -11.73 1.54 5.25
C TYR A 76 -10.99 1.30 3.92
N LEU A 77 -9.85 0.59 3.96
CA LEU A 77 -9.05 0.32 2.76
C LEU A 77 -9.81 -0.53 1.74
N ARG A 78 -10.64 -1.49 2.18
CA ARG A 78 -11.54 -2.22 1.26
C ARG A 78 -12.51 -1.30 0.52
N ARG A 79 -13.00 -0.23 1.16
CA ARG A 79 -13.85 0.78 0.48
C ARG A 79 -13.07 1.56 -0.57
N ILE A 80 -11.82 1.92 -0.28
CA ILE A 80 -10.92 2.60 -1.23
C ILE A 80 -10.66 1.71 -2.46
N ILE A 81 -10.43 0.42 -2.23
CA ILE A 81 -10.29 -0.58 -3.29
C ILE A 81 -11.56 -0.71 -4.15
N ILE A 82 -12.74 -0.81 -3.52
CA ILE A 82 -14.04 -0.91 -4.23
C ILE A 82 -14.28 0.30 -5.15
N ARG A 83 -13.73 1.47 -4.80
CA ARG A 83 -13.79 2.70 -5.60
C ARG A 83 -12.84 2.72 -6.81
N GLY A 84 -11.98 1.70 -6.95
CA GLY A 84 -11.07 1.56 -8.09
C GLY A 84 -9.65 2.07 -7.84
N HIS A 85 -9.32 2.41 -6.59
CA HIS A 85 -7.95 2.73 -6.17
C HIS A 85 -7.19 1.46 -5.76
N VAL A 86 -5.86 1.57 -5.69
CA VAL A 86 -4.97 0.46 -5.35
C VAL A 86 -4.40 0.66 -3.96
N VAL A 87 -4.30 -0.43 -3.18
CA VAL A 87 -3.60 -0.45 -1.89
C VAL A 87 -2.53 -1.52 -1.98
N ASP A 88 -1.30 -1.16 -1.64
CA ASP A 88 -0.12 -2.05 -1.71
C ASP A 88 0.71 -1.95 -0.41
N CYS A 89 1.69 -2.83 -0.27
CA CYS A 89 2.48 -2.98 0.96
C CYS A 89 3.61 -1.96 1.07
N HIS A 90 3.72 -1.35 2.25
CA HIS A 90 4.83 -0.47 2.63
C HIS A 90 5.64 -1.03 3.80
N THR A 91 5.98 -2.33 3.75
CA THR A 91 6.54 -3.13 4.86
C THR A 91 5.60 -3.24 6.07
N TYR A 92 5.93 -4.05 7.07
CA TYR A 92 5.14 -4.20 8.30
C TYR A 92 5.34 -3.03 9.26
N ASN A 93 6.59 -2.61 9.48
CA ASN A 93 6.95 -1.58 10.47
C ASN A 93 7.68 -0.35 9.90
N HIS A 94 7.70 -0.18 8.57
CA HIS A 94 8.47 0.87 7.90
C HIS A 94 9.98 0.77 8.20
N ILE A 95 10.51 -0.45 8.13
CA ILE A 95 11.94 -0.72 8.40
C ILE A 95 12.85 -0.18 7.29
N ASN A 96 14.06 0.21 7.65
CA ASN A 96 15.06 0.61 6.66
C ASN A 96 15.80 -0.62 6.11
N LEU A 97 15.39 -1.08 4.94
CA LEU A 97 15.93 -2.29 4.30
C LEU A 97 17.45 -2.26 4.07
N ALA A 98 18.06 -1.07 3.90
CA ALA A 98 19.50 -0.97 3.67
C ALA A 98 20.34 -1.24 4.93
N TYR A 99 19.73 -1.11 6.11
CA TYR A 99 20.41 -1.28 7.41
C TYR A 99 19.83 -2.42 8.25
N SER A 100 18.79 -3.10 7.78
CA SER A 100 18.21 -4.27 8.44
C SER A 100 18.94 -5.56 8.07
N LEU A 101 18.98 -6.49 9.02
CA LEU A 101 19.49 -7.84 8.77
C LEU A 101 18.53 -8.63 7.88
N PRO A 102 19.01 -9.59 7.07
CA PRO A 102 18.15 -10.42 6.24
C PRO A 102 17.00 -11.10 7.00
N GLU A 103 17.24 -11.55 8.22
CA GLU A 103 16.24 -12.20 9.08
C GLU A 103 15.15 -11.24 9.53
N GLU A 104 15.50 -9.95 9.73
CA GLU A 104 14.54 -8.90 10.08
C GLU A 104 13.65 -8.56 8.88
N ILE A 105 14.24 -8.44 7.69
CA ILE A 105 13.51 -8.20 6.44
C ILE A 105 12.54 -9.36 6.16
N ASP A 106 13.02 -10.60 6.28
CA ASP A 106 12.21 -11.81 6.06
C ASP A 106 11.06 -11.92 7.07
N ARG A 107 11.29 -11.57 8.35
CA ARG A 107 10.22 -11.49 9.35
C ARG A 107 9.20 -10.40 9.03
N ASP A 108 9.65 -9.20 8.70
CA ASP A 108 8.79 -8.06 8.37
C ASP A 108 7.89 -8.37 7.16
N LEU A 109 8.48 -8.90 6.08
CA LEU A 109 7.74 -9.30 4.88
C LEU A 109 6.71 -10.41 5.14
N ARG A 110 7.04 -11.42 5.96
CA ARG A 110 6.07 -12.46 6.33
C ARG A 110 4.87 -11.91 7.08
N LEU A 111 5.11 -11.02 8.05
CA LEU A 111 4.04 -10.38 8.82
C LEU A 111 3.16 -9.52 7.92
N ALA A 112 3.78 -8.72 7.04
CA ALA A 112 3.05 -7.90 6.09
C ALA A 112 2.17 -8.75 5.17
N ASN A 113 2.74 -9.77 4.51
CA ASN A 113 1.99 -10.67 3.63
C ASN A 113 0.81 -11.34 4.35
N THR A 114 1.03 -11.82 5.58
CA THR A 114 -0.01 -12.46 6.40
C THR A 114 -1.20 -11.52 6.64
N LEU A 115 -0.92 -10.25 6.93
CA LEU A 115 -1.97 -9.26 7.19
C LEU A 115 -2.70 -8.83 5.91
N PHE A 116 -2.00 -8.65 4.80
CA PHE A 116 -2.61 -8.34 3.51
C PHE A 116 -3.53 -9.46 3.02
N GLU A 117 -3.10 -10.72 3.16
CA GLU A 117 -3.91 -11.91 2.86
C GLU A 117 -5.15 -11.96 3.77
N ARG A 118 -4.97 -11.81 5.09
CA ARG A 118 -6.07 -11.82 6.06
C ARG A 118 -7.07 -10.71 5.81
N ALA A 119 -6.61 -9.50 5.50
CA ALA A 119 -7.45 -8.34 5.25
C ALA A 119 -8.18 -8.39 3.91
N ARG A 120 -7.81 -9.35 3.03
CA ARG A 120 -8.30 -9.50 1.66
C ARG A 120 -8.09 -8.22 0.84
N LEU A 121 -6.95 -7.57 1.04
CA LEU A 121 -6.57 -6.34 0.34
C LEU A 121 -5.77 -6.60 -0.94
N GLN A 122 -5.28 -7.82 -1.11
CA GLN A 122 -4.76 -8.26 -2.40
C GLN A 122 -5.95 -8.53 -3.32
N ILE A 123 -6.17 -7.66 -4.31
CA ILE A 123 -6.93 -8.07 -5.48
C ILE A 123 -5.98 -8.87 -6.37
N ASP A 124 -6.45 -10.02 -6.87
CA ASP A 124 -5.82 -10.81 -7.93
C ASP A 124 -5.68 -10.03 -9.27
N HIS A 125 -5.02 -8.88 -9.26
CA HIS A 125 -4.74 -8.11 -10.47
C HIS A 125 -3.56 -8.70 -11.25
N PHE A 126 -2.81 -9.64 -10.67
CA PHE A 126 -1.72 -10.34 -11.34
C PHE A 126 -1.70 -11.85 -11.02
N LYS A 127 -2.34 -12.66 -11.87
CA LYS A 127 -2.06 -14.10 -11.99
C LYS A 127 -0.73 -14.36 -12.70
N GLY A 128 0.35 -13.78 -12.22
CA GLY A 128 1.70 -14.02 -12.70
C GLY A 128 2.51 -14.71 -11.62
N SER A 129 2.70 -16.02 -11.72
CA SER A 129 3.55 -16.76 -10.78
C SER A 129 5.01 -16.32 -10.96
N TRP A 130 5.57 -15.62 -9.98
CA TRP A 130 7.01 -15.51 -9.86
C TRP A 130 7.51 -16.76 -9.12
N ARG A 131 8.11 -17.68 -9.87
CA ARG A 131 9.04 -18.66 -9.29
C ARG A 131 10.40 -17.97 -9.25
N LEU A 132 10.93 -17.78 -8.04
CA LEU A 132 12.34 -17.54 -7.83
C LEU A 132 13.14 -18.78 -8.25
#